data_AF-A0A3N5PN72-F1
#
_entry.id   AF-A0A3N5PN72-F1
#
_cell.length_a   1.000
_cell.length_b   1.000
_cell.length_c   1.000
_cell.angle_alpha   90.00
_cell.angle_beta   90.00
_cell.angle_gamma   90.00
#
_symmetry.space_group_name_H-M   'P 1'
#
loop_
_entity.id
_entity.type
_entity.pdbx_description
1 polymer ?
#
loop_
_entity_poly.entity_id
_entity_poly.type
_entity_poly.pdbx_seq_one_letter_code
_entity_poly.pdbx_strand_id
1 'polypeptide(L)' 'MAIRPILRLGHPVLRQIAAPVTELGTPALRELVHDMLDTMRANDGAGLAAIQIGVLQRVVVFELTV' A
#
# COMPACT_ATOMS: atom_id res chain seq x y z
N MET A 1 -4.62 7.19 -7.30
CA MET A 1 -5.30 7.55 -8.57
C MET A 1 -5.52 6.33 -9.47
N ALA A 2 -4.93 5.17 -9.14
CA ALA A 2 -5.26 3.88 -9.75
C ALA A 2 -5.53 2.82 -8.67
N ILE A 3 -6.49 1.92 -8.95
CA ILE A 3 -6.72 0.71 -8.16
C ILE A 3 -5.67 -0.32 -8.57
N ARG A 4 -4.89 -0.82 -7.61
CA ARG A 4 -3.86 -1.84 -7.86
C ARG A 4 -4.34 -3.24 -7.48
N PRO A 5 -3.84 -4.30 -8.13
CA PRO A 5 -4.16 -5.67 -7.74
C PRO A 5 -3.59 -5.97 -6.34
N ILE A 6 -4.42 -6.56 -5.49
CA ILE A 6 -4.02 -7.05 -4.16
C ILE A 6 -3.46 -8.46 -4.30
N LEU A 7 -2.20 -8.63 -3.91
CA LEU A 7 -1.53 -9.92 -3.82
C LEU A 7 -2.23 -10.81 -2.79
N ARG A 8 -2.40 -12.09 -3.14
CA ARG A 8 -3.05 -13.09 -2.30
C ARG A 8 -2.04 -13.91 -1.52
N LEU A 9 -2.50 -14.51 -0.42
CA LEU A 9 -1.69 -15.37 0.43
C LEU A 9 -0.99 -16.46 -0.39
N GLY A 10 0.29 -16.70 -0.09
CA GLY A 10 1.14 -17.61 -0.87
C GLY A 10 2.08 -16.89 -1.84
N HIS A 11 1.78 -15.63 -2.20
CA HIS A 11 2.69 -14.83 -3.03
C HIS A 11 4.01 -14.55 -2.28
N PRO A 12 5.19 -14.86 -2.86
CA PRO A 12 6.47 -14.82 -2.13
C PRO A 12 6.84 -13.43 -1.62
N VAL A 13 6.43 -12.37 -2.34
CA VAL A 13 6.67 -10.97 -1.93
C VAL A 13 6.07 -10.66 -0.55
N LEU A 14 4.94 -11.28 -0.18
CA LEU A 14 4.29 -11.01 1.11
C LEU A 14 5.11 -11.47 2.33
N ARG A 15 6.20 -12.22 2.13
CA ARG A 15 7.12 -12.65 3.20
C ARG A 15 8.43 -11.85 3.23
N GLN A 16 8.63 -10.92 2.31
CA GLN A 16 9.86 -10.13 2.24
C GLN A 16 9.82 -8.95 3.22
N ILE A 17 11.01 -8.49 3.62
CA ILE A 17 11.16 -7.30 4.46
C ILE A 17 11.12 -6.06 3.57
N ALA A 18 10.15 -5.18 3.81
CA ALA A 18 10.05 -3.91 3.10
C ALA A 18 11.17 -2.93 3.52
N ALA A 19 11.68 -2.18 2.54
CA ALA A 19 12.72 -1.18 2.75
C ALA A 19 12.16 0.09 3.44
N PRO A 20 12.95 0.78 4.27
CA PRO A 20 12.53 2.05 4.86
C PRO A 20 12.35 3.11 3.77
N VAL A 21 11.41 4.03 3.99
CA VAL A 21 11.30 5.25 3.18
C VAL A 21 12.36 6.23 3.67
N THR A 22 13.27 6.66 2.77
CA THR A 22 14.39 7.55 3.11
C THR A 22 14.11 9.01 2.78
N GLU A 23 13.17 9.29 1.88
CA GLU A 23 12.82 10.64 1.46
C GLU A 23 11.30 10.83 1.55
N LEU A 24 10.88 11.80 2.36
CA LEU A 24 9.46 12.12 2.57
C LEU A 24 9.01 13.24 1.66
N GLY A 25 7.71 13.28 1.36
CA GLY A 25 7.09 14.38 0.62
C GLY A 25 7.33 14.36 -0.89
N THR A 26 8.04 13.36 -1.42
CA THR A 26 8.27 13.19 -2.87
C THR A 26 6.95 12.97 -3.62
N PRO A 27 6.85 13.37 -4.91
CA PRO A 27 5.68 13.09 -5.74
C PRO A 27 5.35 11.59 -5.80
N ALA A 28 6.36 10.73 -5.94
CA ALA A 28 6.19 9.28 -6.01
C ALA A 28 5.61 8.69 -4.71
N LEU A 29 6.02 9.19 -3.54
CA LEU A 29 5.46 8.74 -2.26
C LEU A 29 3.98 9.17 -2.13
N ARG A 30 3.63 10.37 -2.57
CA ARG A 30 2.23 10.84 -2.57
C ARG A 30 1.37 10.00 -3.51
N GLU A 31 1.85 9.71 -4.71
CA GLU A 31 1.16 8.84 -5.67
C GLU A 31 0.95 7.43 -5.09
N LEU A 32 1.97 6.85 -4.45
CA LEU A 32 1.84 5.56 -3.77
C LEU A 32 0.73 5.57 -2.72
N VAL A 33 0.71 6.59 -1.84
CA VAL A 33 -0.32 6.70 -0.80
C VAL A 33 -1.71 6.84 -1.42
N HIS A 34 -1.86 7.65 -2.48
CA HIS A 34 -3.14 7.80 -3.17
C HIS A 34 -3.63 6.48 -3.79
N ASP A 35 -2.75 5.74 -4.46
CA ASP A 35 -3.12 4.43 -5.01
C ASP A 35 -3.49 3.42 -3.92
N MET A 36 -2.77 3.45 -2.79
CA MET A 36 -3.09 2.58 -1.65
C MET A 36 -4.45 2.89 -1.05
N LEU A 37 -4.80 4.18 -0.90
CA LEU A 37 -6.12 4.60 -0.43
C LEU A 37 -7.23 4.20 -1.41
N ASP A 38 -7.05 4.46 -2.71
CA ASP A 38 -8.02 4.08 -3.74
C ASP A 38 -8.22 2.56 -3.78
N THR A 39 -7.14 1.79 -3.71
CA THR A 39 -7.17 0.33 -3.67
C THR A 39 -7.87 -0.19 -2.43
N MET A 40 -7.57 0.37 -1.26
CA MET A 40 -8.20 -0.01 0.01
C MET A 40 -9.71 0.23 -0.03
N ARG A 41 -10.13 1.43 -0.45
CA ARG A 41 -11.55 1.81 -0.53
C ARG A 41 -12.32 0.98 -1.55
N ALA A 42 -11.72 0.69 -2.71
CA ALA A 42 -12.33 -0.17 -3.73
C ALA A 42 -12.51 -1.63 -3.30
N ASN A 43 -11.90 -2.05 -2.18
CA ASN A 43 -12.00 -3.40 -1.64
C ASN A 43 -12.63 -3.42 -0.23
N ASP A 44 -13.32 -2.34 0.16
CA ASP A 44 -13.96 -2.18 1.48
C ASP A 44 -13.01 -2.50 2.66
N GLY A 45 -11.73 -2.18 2.50
CA GLY A 45 -10.69 -2.47 3.48
C GLY A 45 -10.56 -1.39 4.55
N ALA A 46 -10.24 -1.80 5.79
CA ALA A 46 -9.91 -0.87 6.88
C ALA A 46 -8.45 -0.37 6.85
N GLY A 47 -7.58 -1.07 6.11
CA GLY A 47 -6.17 -0.74 5.98
C GLY A 47 -5.47 -1.52 4.88
N LEU A 48 -4.35 -1.00 4.40
CA LEU A 48 -3.54 -1.61 3.35
C LEU A 48 -2.05 -1.28 3.54
N ALA A 49 -1.19 -2.30 3.45
CA ALA A 49 0.26 -2.14 3.41
C ALA A 49 0.77 -2.19 1.96
N ALA A 50 1.80 -1.40 1.64
CA ALA A 50 2.34 -1.29 0.28
C ALA A 50 2.79 -2.64 -0.30
N ILE A 51 3.26 -3.56 0.55
CA ILE A 51 3.67 -4.91 0.14
C ILE A 51 2.51 -5.72 -0.47
N GLN A 52 1.26 -5.45 -0.07
CA GLN A 52 0.07 -6.13 -0.59
C GLN A 52 -0.23 -5.73 -2.04
N ILE A 53 0.34 -4.63 -2.53
CA ILE A 53 0.26 -4.20 -3.94
C ILE A 53 1.61 -4.33 -4.65
N GLY A 54 2.52 -5.16 -4.11
CA GLY A 54 3.83 -5.45 -4.69
C GLY A 54 4.91 -4.40 -4.47
N VAL A 55 4.66 -3.38 -3.65
CA VAL A 55 5.63 -2.32 -3.37
C VAL A 55 6.36 -2.60 -2.06
N LEU A 56 7.67 -2.87 -2.14
CA LEU A 56 8.55 -3.21 -1.01
C LEU A 56 9.03 -1.97 -0.24
N GLN A 57 8.10 -1.11 0.18
CA GLN A 57 8.37 0.04 1.06
C GLN A 57 7.55 -0.02 2.34
N ARG A 58 8.10 0.50 3.43
CA ARG A 58 7.43 0.59 4.75
C ARG A 58 6.40 1.71 4.76
N VAL A 59 5.29 1.50 4.06
CA VAL A 59 4.15 2.40 3.99
C VAL A 59 2.88 1.61 4.29
N VAL A 60 2.03 2.18 5.15
CA VAL A 60 0.71 1.66 5.50
C VAL A 60 -0.30 2.80 5.43
N VAL A 61 -1.51 2.49 5.02
CA VAL A 61 -2.68 3.38 5.11
C VAL A 61 -3.77 2.68 5.90
N PHE A 62 -4.58 3.45 6.61
CA PHE A 62 -5.77 2.98 7.30
C PHE A 62 -6.78 4.13 7.37
N GLU A 63 -8.05 3.79 7.34
CA GLU A 63 -9.15 4.74 7.46
C GLU A 63 -10.15 4.16 8.46
N LEU A 64 -10.53 4.98 9.44
CA LEU A 64 -11.49 4.60 10.48
C LEU A 64 -12.69 5.52 10.34
N THR A 65 -13.83 4.94 9.99
CA THR A 65 -15.12 5.63 10.03
C THR A 65 -15.74 5.37 11.39
N VAL A 66 -15.99 6.43 12.15
CA VAL A 66 -16.73 6.43 13.41
C VAL A 66 -18.20 6.77 13.17
#